data_AF-A0A1A8K5M3-F1
#
_entry.id   AF-A0A1A8K5M3-F1
#
_cell.length_a   1.000
_cell.length_b   1.000
_cell.length_c   1.000
_cell.angle_alpha   90.00
_cell.angle_beta   90.00
_cell.angle_gamma   90.00
#
_symmetry.space_group_name_H-M   'P 1'
#
loop_
_entity.id
_entity.type
_entity.pdbx_description
1 polymer ?
#
loop_
_entity_poly.entity_id
_entity_poly.type
_entity_poly.pdbx_seq_one_letter_code
_entity_poly.pdbx_strand_id
1 'polypeptide(L)'
;FERTSEKIRLPDDCTVGFIVEKRLGISMVHCPLFHSHLENLQLISQRSIPHQVTLSYGMLDDKMNSIKVKGSFSEEEDPSRFRTVHCLLYPLTSWCP
;
A
#
# COMPACT_ATOMS: atom_id res chain seq x y z
N PHE A 1 1.98 21.86 11.49
CA PHE A 1 2.70 20.59 11.30
C PHE A 1 4.18 20.75 11.62
N GLU A 2 4.89 21.60 10.88
CA GLU A 2 6.35 21.86 10.99
C GLU A 2 6.85 22.03 12.43
N ARG A 3 6.25 22.94 13.21
CA ARG A 3 6.61 23.15 14.63
C ARG A 3 6.55 21.88 15.49
N THR A 4 5.61 20.98 15.20
CA THR A 4 5.53 19.69 15.93
C THR A 4 6.61 18.73 15.44
N SER A 5 6.83 18.64 14.13
CA SER A 5 7.88 17.82 13.51
C SER A 5 9.27 18.18 14.07
N GLU A 6 9.63 19.46 14.06
CA GLU A 6 10.91 19.96 14.60
C GLU A 6 11.12 19.60 16.07
N LYS A 7 10.04 19.58 16.85
CA LYS A 7 10.09 19.32 18.28
C LYS A 7 10.29 17.83 18.59
N ILE A 8 9.56 16.95 17.91
CA ILE A 8 9.59 15.50 18.20
C ILE A 8 10.64 14.75 17.38
N ARG A 9 11.08 15.33 16.26
CA ARG A 9 12.09 14.78 15.34
C ARG A 9 11.79 13.35 14.90
N LEU A 10 10.52 13.10 14.58
CA LEU A 10 10.04 11.84 14.01
C LEU A 10 9.67 12.04 12.53
N PRO A 11 9.60 10.96 11.74
CA PRO A 11 9.12 11.03 10.36
C PRO A 11 7.71 11.63 10.25
N ASP A 12 7.32 11.99 9.02
CA ASP A 12 6.08 12.73 8.78
C ASP A 12 4.82 11.99 9.22
N ASP A 13 4.75 10.68 8.95
CA ASP A 13 3.63 9.81 9.35
C ASP A 13 3.45 9.74 10.87
N CYS A 14 4.55 9.58 11.59
CA CYS A 14 4.64 9.62 13.04
C CYS A 14 4.24 11.01 13.58
N THR A 15 4.61 12.09 12.88
CA THR A 15 4.23 13.46 13.25
C THR A 15 2.74 13.70 13.09
N VAL A 16 2.12 13.24 12.00
CA VAL A 16 0.67 13.31 11.82
C VAL A 16 -0.03 12.54 12.95
N GLY A 17 0.37 11.29 13.19
CA GLY A 17 -0.20 10.48 14.26
C GLY A 17 -0.04 11.12 15.64
N PHE A 18 1.12 11.71 15.95
CA PHE A 18 1.35 12.41 17.20
C PHE A 18 0.44 13.64 17.37
N ILE A 19 0.20 14.41 16.31
CA ILE A 19 -0.71 15.56 16.37
C ILE A 19 -2.14 15.07 16.69
N VAL A 20 -2.62 14.07 15.95
CA VAL A 20 -3.99 13.54 16.10
C VAL A 20 -4.20 12.97 17.51
N GLU A 21 -3.33 12.07 17.95
CA GLU A 21 -3.49 11.34 19.22
C GLU A 21 -3.10 12.18 20.44
N LYS A 22 -1.96 12.89 20.39
CA LYS A 22 -1.37 13.55 21.58
C LYS A 22 -1.68 15.03 21.70
N ARG A 23 -1.95 15.73 20.59
CA ARG A 23 -2.28 17.17 20.63
C ARG A 23 -3.78 17.42 20.56
N LEU A 24 -4.50 16.64 19.77
CA LEU A 24 -5.95 16.81 19.58
C LEU A 24 -6.78 15.82 20.41
N GLY A 25 -6.17 14.75 20.93
CA GLY A 25 -6.86 13.76 21.75
C GLY A 25 -7.88 12.91 20.97
N ILE A 26 -7.68 12.77 19.66
CA ILE A 26 -8.54 11.97 18.77
C ILE A 26 -7.85 10.64 18.52
N SER A 27 -8.55 9.53 18.74
CA SER A 27 -8.03 8.21 18.42
C SER A 27 -8.14 7.90 16.93
N MET A 28 -7.04 7.45 16.34
CA MET A 28 -6.99 6.95 14.98
C MET A 28 -7.71 5.59 14.89
N VAL A 29 -8.46 5.40 13.80
CA VAL A 29 -9.18 4.16 13.54
C VAL A 29 -8.32 3.25 12.67
N HIS A 30 -8.07 2.04 13.15
CA HIS A 30 -7.38 1.03 12.36
C HIS A 30 -8.29 0.49 11.24
N CYS A 31 -7.80 0.51 10.00
CA CYS A 31 -8.51 -0.02 8.84
C CYS A 31 -7.66 -1.11 8.16
N PRO A 32 -8.14 -2.36 8.09
CA PRO A 32 -7.37 -3.49 7.55
C PRO A 32 -7.26 -3.49 6.01
N LEU A 33 -7.77 -2.45 5.34
CA LEU A 33 -7.79 -2.34 3.88
C LEU A 33 -6.63 -1.49 3.33
N PHE A 34 -5.78 -0.96 4.22
CA PHE A 34 -4.58 -0.19 3.86
C PHE A 34 -3.35 -1.07 4.00
N HIS A 35 -2.68 -1.28 2.87
CA HIS A 35 -1.54 -2.18 2.74
C HIS A 35 -0.26 -1.45 2.34
N SER A 36 0.84 -1.75 3.03
CA SER A 36 2.18 -1.21 2.79
C SER A 36 3.12 -2.31 2.30
N HIS A 37 4.25 -1.99 1.69
CA HIS A 37 5.26 -2.99 1.33
C HIS A 37 6.05 -3.51 2.55
N LEU A 38 5.80 -2.99 3.74
CA LEU A 38 6.40 -3.44 5.00
C LEU A 38 5.61 -4.57 5.68
N GLU A 39 4.60 -5.11 5.04
CA GLU A 39 3.86 -6.31 5.45
C GLU A 39 3.94 -7.39 4.36
N ASN A 40 3.53 -8.63 4.68
CA ASN A 40 3.59 -9.71 3.72
C ASN A 40 2.43 -9.65 2.70
N LEU A 41 2.66 -8.94 1.59
CA LEU A 41 1.65 -8.73 0.53
C LEU A 41 1.24 -10.01 -0.19
N GLN A 42 2.03 -11.09 -0.08
CA GLN A 42 1.69 -12.39 -0.67
C GLN A 42 0.51 -13.07 0.04
N LEU A 43 0.14 -12.61 1.25
CA LEU A 43 -1.00 -13.12 2.01
C LEU A 43 -2.35 -12.53 1.55
N ILE A 44 -2.33 -11.40 0.85
CA ILE A 44 -3.55 -10.77 0.35
C ILE A 44 -4.09 -11.61 -0.81
N SER A 45 -5.33 -12.07 -0.67
CA SER A 45 -5.97 -12.92 -1.67
C SER A 45 -6.30 -12.14 -2.93
N GLN A 46 -6.06 -12.72 -4.11
CA GLN A 46 -6.47 -12.13 -5.38
C GLN A 46 -7.97 -11.77 -5.41
N ARG A 47 -8.83 -12.54 -4.73
CA ARG A 47 -10.27 -12.26 -4.65
C ARG A 47 -10.59 -11.03 -3.80
N SER A 48 -9.73 -10.65 -2.86
CA SER A 48 -9.95 -9.49 -2.00
C SER A 48 -9.39 -8.20 -2.60
N ILE A 49 -8.55 -8.27 -3.64
CA ILE A 49 -7.94 -7.10 -4.31
C ILE A 49 -8.96 -5.99 -4.62
N PRO A 50 -10.14 -6.25 -5.22
CA PRO A 50 -11.12 -5.20 -5.51
C PRO A 50 -11.71 -4.49 -4.29
N HIS A 51 -11.52 -5.05 -3.10
CA HIS A 51 -12.03 -4.53 -1.84
C HIS A 51 -10.96 -3.80 -1.01
N GLN A 52 -9.69 -3.79 -1.47
CA GLN A 52 -8.62 -3.08 -0.77
C GLN A 52 -8.63 -1.60 -1.14
N VAL A 53 -8.25 -0.75 -0.18
CA VAL A 53 -8.16 0.70 -0.39
C VAL A 53 -6.78 1.06 -0.94
N THR A 54 -5.72 0.46 -0.41
CA THR A 54 -4.36 0.63 -0.93
C THR A 54 -3.68 -0.71 -1.12
N LEU A 55 -2.76 -0.75 -2.07
CA LEU A 55 -1.75 -1.79 -2.24
C LEU A 55 -0.42 -1.08 -2.45
N SER A 56 0.67 -1.78 -2.17
CA SER A 56 2.03 -1.27 -2.34
C SER A 56 2.89 -2.30 -3.06
N TYR A 57 4.10 -1.91 -3.43
CA TYR A 57 5.19 -2.81 -3.77
C TYR A 57 6.50 -2.19 -3.26
N GLY A 58 7.54 -3.00 -3.07
CA GLY A 58 8.84 -2.51 -2.60
C GLY A 58 9.73 -3.64 -2.14
N MET A 59 10.94 -3.32 -1.68
CA MET A 59 11.84 -4.33 -1.11
C MET A 59 11.47 -4.61 0.34
N LEU A 60 11.37 -5.90 0.70
CA LEU A 60 11.25 -6.39 2.08
C LEU A 60 12.25 -7.54 2.24
N ASP A 61 13.18 -7.42 3.18
CA ASP A 61 14.27 -8.39 3.41
C ASP A 61 15.02 -8.79 2.13
N ASP A 62 15.46 -7.79 1.36
CA ASP A 62 16.16 -7.92 0.07
C ASP A 62 15.41 -8.69 -1.03
N LYS A 63 14.08 -8.86 -0.87
CA LYS A 63 13.21 -9.45 -1.88
C LYS A 63 12.16 -8.46 -2.33
N MET A 64 11.81 -8.49 -3.62
CA MET A 64 10.67 -7.73 -4.13
C MET A 64 9.40 -8.27 -3.49
N ASN A 65 8.75 -7.43 -2.69
CA ASN A 65 7.46 -7.68 -2.08
C ASN A 65 6.38 -6.95 -2.87
N SER A 66 5.59 -7.72 -3.59
CA SER A 66 4.43 -7.26 -4.35
C SER A 66 3.24 -8.20 -4.11
N ILE A 67 2.07 -7.84 -4.61
CA ILE A 67 0.85 -8.65 -4.46
C ILE A 67 0.92 -9.93 -5.31
N LYS A 68 0.45 -11.06 -4.78
CA LYS A 68 0.33 -12.29 -5.57
C LYS A 68 -0.95 -12.28 -6.40
N VAL A 69 -0.82 -11.97 -7.69
CA VAL A 69 -1.94 -11.87 -8.62
C VAL A 69 -1.61 -12.54 -9.95
N LYS A 70 -2.55 -13.33 -10.48
CA LYS A 70 -2.46 -13.89 -11.83
C LYS A 70 -3.00 -12.89 -12.85
N GLY A 71 -2.26 -12.67 -13.92
CA GLY A 71 -2.69 -11.94 -15.10
C GLY A 71 -1.73 -12.16 -16.26
N SER A 72 -1.92 -11.42 -17.36
CA SER A 72 -1.22 -11.68 -18.62
C SER A 72 0.19 -11.09 -18.69
N PHE A 73 0.59 -10.20 -17.76
CA PHE A 73 1.94 -9.64 -17.70
C PHE A 73 2.89 -10.54 -16.89
N SER A 74 4.09 -10.80 -17.41
CA SER A 74 5.14 -11.52 -16.67
C SER A 74 5.67 -10.67 -15.50
N GLU A 75 6.36 -11.28 -14.53
CA GLU A 75 6.95 -10.54 -13.40
C GLU A 75 8.01 -9.53 -13.85
N GLU A 76 8.70 -9.80 -14.96
CA GLU A 76 9.66 -8.88 -15.58
C GLU A 76 8.97 -7.66 -16.21
N GLU A 77 7.78 -7.85 -16.81
CA GLU A 77 7.04 -6.78 -17.48
C GLU A 77 6.31 -5.84 -16.50
N ASP A 78 5.92 -6.34 -15.33
CA ASP A 78 5.17 -5.58 -14.33
C ASP A 78 5.58 -5.98 -12.91
N PRO A 79 6.82 -5.73 -12.47
CA PRO A 79 7.35 -6.22 -11.18
C PRO A 79 6.56 -5.74 -9.95
N SER A 80 5.90 -4.58 -10.04
CA SER A 80 4.99 -4.07 -8.99
C SER A 80 3.65 -4.80 -8.93
N ARG A 81 3.28 -5.49 -10.03
CA ARG A 81 1.99 -6.11 -10.28
C ARG A 81 0.84 -5.11 -10.46
N PHE A 82 1.13 -3.82 -10.57
CA PHE A 82 0.12 -2.77 -10.66
C PHE A 82 -0.59 -2.73 -12.01
N ARG A 83 0.08 -3.08 -13.12
CA ARG A 83 -0.61 -3.21 -14.41
C ARG A 83 -1.57 -4.39 -14.39
N THR A 84 -1.15 -5.49 -13.79
CA THR A 84 -1.97 -6.68 -13.60
C THR A 84 -3.19 -6.39 -12.72
N VAL A 85 -3.00 -5.70 -11.58
CA VAL A 85 -4.11 -5.26 -10.73
C VAL A 85 -5.04 -4.29 -11.47
N HIS A 86 -4.49 -3.33 -12.22
CA HIS A 86 -5.29 -2.40 -13.01
C HIS A 86 -6.18 -3.15 -14.01
N CYS A 87 -5.64 -4.10 -14.76
CA CYS A 87 -6.42 -4.88 -15.73
C CYS A 87 -7.43 -5.82 -15.07
N LEU A 88 -7.16 -6.30 -13.85
CA LEU A 88 -8.14 -7.05 -13.05
C LEU A 88 -9.33 -6.17 -12.66
N LEU A 89 -9.10 -4.91 -12.29
CA LEU A 89 -10.15 -3.97 -11.86
C LEU A 89 -10.86 -3.29 -13.03
N TYR A 90 -10.16 -3.05 -14.13
CA TYR A 90 -10.61 -2.29 -15.29
C TYR A 90 -10.31 -3.06 -16.59
N PRO A 91 -10.94 -4.22 -16.82
CA PRO A 91 -10.60 -5.12 -17.93
C PRO A 91 -10.87 -4.55 -19.33
N LEU A 92 -11.70 -3.51 -19.43
CA LEU A 92 -12.01 -2.85 -20.70
C LEU A 92 -10.97 -1.78 -21.11
N THR A 93 -9.90 -1.61 -20.32
CA THR A 93 -8.83 -0.67 -20.65
C THR A 93 -8.09 -1.16 -21.90
N SER A 94 -7.92 -0.30 -22.91
CA SER A 94 -7.49 -0.69 -24.26
C SER A 94 -6.10 -1.32 -24.38
N TRP A 95 -5.20 -1.07 -23.42
CA TRP A 95 -3.85 -1.65 -23.38
C TRP A 95 -3.78 -2.93 -22.53
N CYS A 96 -4.88 -3.33 -21.89
CA CYS A 96 -4.93 -4.59 -21.19
C CYS A 96 -4.86 -5.74 -22.21
N PRO A 97 -3.93 -6.70 -22.01
CA PRO A 97 -3.73 -7.85 -22.88
C PRO A 97 -4.90 -8.85 -22.85
#